data_AF-A0A2T4D2H9-F1
#
_entry.id   AF-A0A2T4D2H9-F1
#
_cell.length_a   1.000
_cell.length_b   1.000
_cell.length_c   1.000
_cell.angle_alpha   90.00
_cell.angle_beta   90.00
_cell.angle_gamma   90.00
#
_symmetry.space_group_name_H-M   'P 1'
#
loop_
_entity.id
_entity.type
_entity.pdbx_description
1 polymer ?
#
loop_
_entity_poly.entity_id
_entity_poly.type
_entity_poly.pdbx_seq_one_letter_code
_entity_poly.pdbx_strand_id
1 'polypeptide(L)'
;MPKLAAEELTKRKQHILDAAARCFSKRGYYHATMRDVLAEAKLSSGAVYHYFPSKEAILAALAQADSEAVTARIRSNDVRADLKKL
;
A
#
# COMPACT_ATOMS: atom_id res chain seq x y z
N MET A 1 27.64 1.13 -7.05
CA MET A 1 26.66 2.01 -6.38
C MET A 1 25.24 1.53 -6.70
N PRO A 2 24.43 1.05 -5.72
CA PRO A 2 23.03 0.68 -5.97
C PRO A 2 21.98 1.21 -4.95
N LYS A 3 22.29 2.25 -4.15
CA LYS A 3 21.34 2.75 -3.12
C LYS A 3 20.11 3.46 -3.72
N LEU A 4 20.31 4.24 -4.79
CA LEU A 4 19.24 4.98 -5.48
C LEU A 4 18.18 4.05 -6.11
N ALA A 5 18.59 2.87 -6.60
CA ALA A 5 17.68 1.91 -7.21
C ALA A 5 16.74 1.26 -6.18
N ALA A 6 17.25 0.94 -4.97
CA ALA A 6 16.46 0.37 -3.88
C ALA A 6 15.43 1.37 -3.33
N GLU A 7 15.80 2.64 -3.22
CA GLU A 7 14.90 3.71 -2.80
C GLU A 7 13.76 3.92 -3.81
N GLU A 8 14.04 3.89 -5.11
CA GLU A 8 13.03 4.03 -6.16
C GLU A 8 12.07 2.82 -6.19
N LEU A 9 12.58 1.60 -6.03
CA LEU A 9 11.76 0.38 -5.90
C LEU A 9 10.79 0.49 -4.72
N THR A 10 11.26 1.01 -3.58
CA THR A 10 10.45 1.17 -2.38
C THR A 10 9.37 2.24 -2.57
N LYS A 11 9.73 3.39 -3.16
CA LYS A 11 8.76 4.45 -3.50
C LYS A 11 7.69 3.93 -4.45
N ARG A 12 8.07 3.16 -5.46
CA ARG A 12 7.12 2.58 -6.42
C ARG A 12 6.18 1.59 -5.76
N LYS A 13 6.69 0.71 -4.90
CA LYS A 13 5.88 -0.22 -4.11
C LYS A 13 4.85 0.54 -3.25
N GLN A 14 5.28 1.58 -2.54
CA GLN A 14 4.40 2.39 -1.70
C GLN A 14 3.31 3.09 -2.51
N HIS A 15 3.66 3.67 -3.65
CA HIS A 15 2.70 4.32 -4.55
C HIS A 15 1.57 3.37 -5.00
N ILE A 16 1.91 2.11 -5.28
CA ILE A 16 0.92 1.07 -5.63
C ILE A 16 0.03 0.74 -4.43
N LEU A 17 0.60 0.60 -3.24
CA LEU A 17 -0.15 0.32 -2.01
C LEU A 17 -1.14 1.45 -1.70
N ASP A 18 -0.72 2.71 -1.82
CA ASP A 18 -1.58 3.86 -1.58
C ASP A 18 -2.76 3.91 -2.56
N ALA A 19 -2.50 3.60 -3.84
CA ALA A 19 -3.56 3.50 -4.86
C ALA A 19 -4.54 2.36 -4.52
N ALA A 20 -4.04 1.19 -4.15
CA ALA A 20 -4.88 0.06 -3.79
C ALA A 20 -5.73 0.35 -2.54
N ALA A 21 -5.15 0.96 -1.50
CA ALA A 21 -5.88 1.35 -0.30
C ALA A 21 -7.05 2.29 -0.63
N ARG A 22 -6.84 3.27 -1.54
CA ARG A 22 -7.93 4.13 -2.03
C ARG A 22 -9.00 3.35 -2.79
N CYS A 23 -8.61 2.42 -3.68
CA CYS A 23 -9.57 1.58 -4.40
C CYS A 23 -10.40 0.71 -3.45
N PHE A 24 -9.75 0.03 -2.51
CA PHE A 24 -10.40 -0.88 -1.56
C PHE A 24 -11.32 -0.12 -0.61
N SER A 25 -10.91 1.07 -0.16
CA SER A 25 -11.75 1.91 0.71
C SER A 25 -12.99 2.45 0.00
N LYS A 26 -12.87 2.84 -1.28
CA LYS A 26 -13.99 3.40 -2.05
C LYS A 26 -15.03 2.35 -2.47
N ARG A 27 -14.61 1.12 -2.76
CA ARG A 27 -15.45 0.10 -3.43
C ARG A 27 -15.64 -1.17 -2.62
N GLY A 28 -14.92 -1.34 -1.52
CA GLY A 28 -14.77 -2.62 -0.82
C GLY A 28 -13.77 -3.53 -1.54
N TYR A 29 -13.07 -4.36 -0.76
CA TYR A 29 -12.04 -5.28 -1.26
C TYR A 29 -12.57 -6.23 -2.34
N TYR A 30 -13.74 -6.84 -2.11
CA TYR A 30 -14.27 -7.86 -3.02
C TYR A 30 -14.64 -7.29 -4.40
N HIS A 31 -15.16 -6.07 -4.48
CA HIS A 31 -15.55 -5.43 -5.74
C HIS A 31 -14.40 -4.71 -6.46
N ALA A 32 -13.31 -4.39 -5.76
CA ALA A 32 -12.11 -3.86 -6.38
C ALA A 32 -11.41 -4.93 -7.22
N THR A 33 -10.85 -4.54 -8.37
CA THR A 33 -10.09 -5.42 -9.26
C THR A 33 -8.65 -4.90 -9.42
N MET A 34 -7.76 -5.75 -9.94
CA MET A 34 -6.41 -5.31 -10.31
C MET A 34 -6.45 -4.15 -11.30
N ARG A 35 -7.37 -4.18 -12.28
CA ARG A 35 -7.51 -3.10 -13.27
C ARG A 35 -7.81 -1.75 -12.64
N ASP A 36 -8.60 -1.73 -11.56
CA ASP A 36 -8.90 -0.50 -10.84
C ASP A 36 -7.65 0.06 -10.15
N VAL A 37 -6.85 -0.82 -9.55
CA VAL A 37 -5.57 -0.44 -8.93
C VAL A 37 -4.60 0.10 -9.98
N LEU A 38 -4.50 -0.54 -11.15
CA LEU A 38 -3.68 -0.04 -12.26
C LEU A 38 -4.08 1.39 -12.66
N ALA A 39 -5.39 1.61 -12.82
CA ALA A 39 -5.94 2.90 -13.20
C ALA A 39 -5.71 3.98 -12.13
N GLU A 40 -5.94 3.66 -10.86
CA GLU A 40 -5.72 4.58 -9.72
C GLU A 40 -4.23 4.88 -9.52
N ALA A 41 -3.35 3.90 -9.74
CA ALA A 41 -1.89 4.09 -9.67
C ALA A 41 -1.34 4.84 -10.88
N LYS A 42 -2.09 4.95 -11.98
CA LYS A 42 -1.63 5.51 -13.26
C LYS A 42 -0.35 4.83 -13.77
N LEU A 43 -0.30 3.50 -13.64
CA LEU A 43 0.81 2.67 -14.06
C LEU A 43 0.36 1.61 -15.07
N SER A 44 1.31 1.11 -15.86
CA SER A 44 1.03 -0.03 -16.75
C SER A 44 0.79 -1.31 -15.94
N SER A 45 0.12 -2.28 -16.56
CA SER A 45 -0.07 -3.61 -15.98
C SER A 45 1.26 -4.24 -15.59
N GLY A 46 2.23 -4.30 -16.51
CA GLY A 46 3.54 -4.87 -16.26
C GLY A 46 4.27 -4.20 -15.09
N ALA A 47 4.16 -2.87 -14.96
CA ALA A 47 4.78 -2.14 -13.86
C ALA A 47 4.19 -2.55 -12.50
N VAL A 48 2.88 -2.77 -12.37
CA VAL A 48 2.27 -3.17 -11.09
C VAL A 48 2.46 -4.66 -10.83
N TYR A 49 2.26 -5.51 -11.84
CA TYR A 49 2.43 -6.96 -11.70
C TYR A 49 3.87 -7.36 -11.37
N HIS A 50 4.85 -6.52 -11.69
CA HIS A 50 6.23 -6.68 -11.23
C HIS A 50 6.37 -6.66 -9.69
N TYR A 51 5.57 -5.84 -8.99
CA TYR A 51 5.61 -5.74 -7.52
C TYR A 51 4.57 -6.63 -6.85
N PHE A 52 3.39 -6.78 -7.46
CA PHE A 52 2.26 -7.48 -6.87
C PHE A 52 1.58 -8.39 -7.89
N PRO A 53 1.71 -9.71 -7.76
CA PRO A 53 1.14 -10.65 -8.72
C PRO A 53 -0.39 -10.72 -8.64
N SER A 54 -1.00 -10.31 -7.52
CA SER A 54 -2.45 -10.40 -7.33
C SER A 54 -3.00 -9.36 -6.35
N LYS A 55 -4.33 -9.26 -6.29
CA LYS A 55 -5.06 -8.38 -5.35
C LYS A 55 -4.85 -8.80 -3.89
N GLU A 56 -4.74 -10.11 -3.67
CA GLU A 56 -4.47 -10.72 -2.36
C GLU A 56 -3.05 -10.39 -1.89
N ALA A 57 -2.06 -10.40 -2.78
CA ALA A 57 -0.69 -10.01 -2.45
C ALA A 57 -0.61 -8.53 -2.03
N ILE A 58 -1.40 -7.66 -2.67
CA ILE A 58 -1.54 -6.25 -2.26
C ILE A 58 -2.18 -6.15 -0.88
N LEU A 59 -3.27 -6.87 -0.63
CA LEU A 59 -3.96 -6.86 0.66
C LEU A 59 -3.03 -7.33 1.79
N ALA A 60 -2.29 -8.42 1.56
CA ALA A 60 -1.33 -8.93 2.53
C ALA A 60 -0.24 -7.90 2.86
N ALA A 61 0.27 -7.20 1.85
CA ALA A 61 1.26 -6.15 2.05
C ALA A 61 0.70 -4.92 2.78
N LEU A 62 -0.55 -4.53 2.53
CA LEU A 62 -1.23 -3.48 3.29
C LEU A 62 -1.40 -3.89 4.76
N ALA A 63 -1.90 -5.10 5.03
CA ALA A 63 -2.08 -5.61 6.38
C ALA A 63 -0.76 -5.69 7.16
N GLN A 64 0.33 -6.07 6.49
CA GLN A 64 1.66 -6.08 7.07
C GLN A 64 2.13 -4.67 7.44
N ALA A 65 1.97 -3.69 6.54
CA ALA A 65 2.35 -2.31 6.80
C ALA A 65 1.56 -1.69 7.97
N ASP A 66 0.24 -1.97 8.05
CA ASP A 66 -0.60 -1.53 9.15
C ASP A 66 -0.16 -2.15 10.49
N SER A 67 0.15 -3.45 10.49
CA SER A 67 0.62 -4.16 11.68
C SER A 67 1.96 -3.60 12.20
N GLU A 68 2.87 -3.25 11.29
CA GLU A 68 4.14 -2.61 11.61
C GLU A 68 3.93 -1.20 12.18
N ALA A 69 3.02 -0.42 11.60
CA ALA A 69 2.68 0.92 12.09
C ALA A 69 2.07 0.87 13.50
N VAL A 70 1.15 -0.07 13.77
CA VAL A 70 0.57 -0.28 15.11
C VAL A 70 1.65 -0.66 16.11
N THR A 71 2.53 -1.60 15.75
CA THR A 71 3.62 -2.05 16.63
C THR A 71 4.58 -0.89 16.96
N ALA A 72 4.93 -0.08 15.96
CA ALA A 72 5.77 1.09 16.17
C ALA A 72 5.13 2.09 17.13
N ARG A 73 3.82 2.32 17.01
CA ARG A 73 3.06 3.24 17.86
C ARG A 73 2.95 2.78 19.31
N ILE A 74 2.70 1.49 19.51
CA ILE A 74 2.71 0.86 20.85
C ILE A 74 4.08 1.06 21.50
N ARG A 75 5.17 0.79 20.76
CA ARG A 75 6.54 0.98 21.26
C ARG A 75 6.85 2.44 21.59
N SER A 76 6.27 3.41 20.87
CA SER A 76 6.46 4.83 21.14
C SER A 76 5.61 5.40 22.29
N ASN A 77 4.73 4.59 22.90
CA ASN A 77 3.82 5.00 24.00
C ASN A 77 3.00 6.28 23.69
N ASP A 78 2.68 6.53 22.41
CA ASP A 78 1.98 7.73 21.96
C ASP A 78 0.57 7.39 21.46
N VAL A 79 -0.36 7.25 22.40
CA VAL A 79 -1.79 6.95 22.13
C VAL A 79 -2.52 8.16 21.52
N ARG A 80 -1.90 9.35 21.47
CA ARG A 80 -2.57 10.62 21.14
C ARG A 80 -2.71 10.93 19.64
N ALA A 81 -1.95 10.28 18.76
CA ALA A 81 -1.87 10.71 17.36
C ALA A 81 -3.13 10.41 16.51
N ASP A 82 -3.97 9.45 16.91
CA ASP A 82 -5.08 8.98 16.06
C ASP A 82 -6.39 9.75 16.22
N LEU A 83 -6.59 10.47 17.32
CA LEU A 83 -7.88 11.14 17.57
C LEU A 83 -8.08 12.44 16.77
N LYS A 84 -7.13 12.80 15.89
CA LYS A 84 -7.17 14.05 15.10
C LYS A 84 -7.63 13.88 13.64
N LYS A 85 -8.01 12.67 13.22
CA LYS A 85 -8.46 12.39 11.84
C LYS A 85 -9.90 11.87 11.71
N LEU A 86 -10.69 11.99 12.78
CA LEU A 86 -12.15 11.82 12.75
C LEU A 86 -12.83 13.19 12.70
#